data_AF-D0WE28-F1
#
_entry.id   AF-D0WE28-F1
#
_cell.length_a   1.000
_cell.length_b   1.000
_cell.length_c   1.000
_cell.angle_alpha   90.00
_cell.angle_beta   90.00
_cell.angle_gamma   90.00
#
_symmetry.space_group_name_H-M   'P 1'
#
loop_
_entity.id
_entity.type
_entity.pdbx_description
1 polymer ?
#
loop_
_entity_poly.entity_id
_entity_poly.type
_entity_poly.pdbx_seq_one_letter_code
_entity_poly.pdbx_strand_id
1 'polypeptide(L)' 'MIGDTAKTMREICEDEPLFEGFLQSKGFPFSIDNPITEIVSFDDVAQMRELDKDGFLAEFEAYKAQRA' A
#
# COMPACT_ATOMS: atom_id res chain seq x y z
N MET A 1 -0.23 0.50 11.21
CA MET A 1 -0.92 1.45 10.32
C MET A 1 -0.13 1.56 9.03
N ILE A 2 -0.76 1.79 7.89
CA ILE A 2 -0.08 1.81 6.58
C ILE A 2 0.91 2.99 6.45
N GLY A 3 0.67 4.10 7.15
CA GLY A 3 1.59 5.24 7.24
C GLY A 3 2.73 5.08 8.26
N ASP A 4 2.98 3.87 8.76
CA ASP A 4 4.12 3.62 9.65
C ASP A 4 5.39 3.49 8.81
N THR A 5 6.23 4.52 8.84
CA THR A 5 7.47 4.57 8.06
C THR A 5 8.50 3.52 8.49
N ALA A 6 8.27 2.83 9.61
CA ALA A 6 9.11 1.72 10.04
C ALA A 6 8.76 0.39 9.35
N LYS A 7 7.60 0.30 8.69
CA LYS A 7 7.14 -0.91 8.00
C LYS A 7 7.43 -0.86 6.50
N THR A 8 7.93 -1.97 6.01
CA THR A 8 8.10 -2.24 4.59
C THR A 8 6.75 -2.50 3.93
N MET A 9 6.66 -2.31 2.61
CA MET A 9 5.45 -2.59 1.86
C MET A 9 5.00 -4.05 2.01
N ARG A 10 5.94 -4.99 2.18
CA ARG A 10 5.63 -6.39 2.48
C ARG A 10 4.91 -6.52 3.82
N GLU A 11 5.51 -6.01 4.90
CA GLU A 11 4.91 -6.09 6.25
C GLU A 11 3.54 -5.42 6.30
N ILE A 12 3.37 -4.30 5.58
CA ILE A 12 2.08 -3.63 5.42
C ILE A 12 1.04 -4.56 4.77
N CYS A 13 1.41 -5.27 3.70
CA CYS A 13 0.49 -6.18 3.01
C CYS A 13 0.24 -7.48 3.78
N GLU A 14 1.18 -7.92 4.63
CA GLU A 14 0.98 -9.03 5.55
C GLU A 14 -0.03 -8.67 6.65
N ASP A 15 0.07 -7.45 7.20
CA ASP A 15 -0.89 -6.94 8.20
C ASP A 15 -2.26 -6.61 7.57
N GLU A 16 -2.26 -6.11 6.33
CA GLU A 16 -3.45 -5.67 5.60
C GLU A 16 -3.50 -6.32 4.19
N PRO A 17 -3.95 -7.58 4.07
CA PRO A 17 -3.93 -8.34 2.80
C PRO A 17 -4.73 -7.69 1.65
N LEU A 18 -5.71 -6.85 1.98
CA LEU A 18 -6.49 -6.11 0.96
C LEU A 18 -5.69 -4.99 0.30
N PHE A 19 -4.58 -4.57 0.89
CA PHE A 19 -3.77 -3.47 0.40
C PHE A 19 -3.06 -3.82 -0.91
N GLU A 20 -2.54 -5.04 -1.04
CA GLU A 20 -1.98 -5.54 -2.31
C GLU A 20 -3.00 -5.44 -3.44
N GLY A 21 -4.21 -5.96 -3.23
CA GLY A 21 -5.28 -5.90 -4.21
C GLY A 21 -5.70 -4.48 -4.54
N PHE A 22 -5.69 -3.58 -3.56
CA PHE A 22 -5.97 -2.16 -3.78
C PHE A 22 -4.91 -1.50 -4.65
N LEU A 23 -3.62 -1.72 -4.36
CA LEU A 23 -2.50 -1.23 -5.17
C LEU A 23 -2.61 -1.73 -6.62
N GLN A 24 -2.88 -3.01 -6.82
CA GLN A 24 -3.10 -3.58 -8.15
C GLN A 24 -4.32 -2.95 -8.84
N SER A 25 -5.42 -2.71 -8.11
CA SER A 25 -6.63 -2.08 -8.66
C SER A 25 -6.40 -0.64 -9.12
N LYS A 26 -5.44 0.06 -8.51
CA LYS A 26 -5.00 1.41 -8.87
C LYS A 26 -3.97 1.43 -10.01
N GLY A 27 -3.56 0.25 -10.49
CA GLY A 27 -2.59 0.10 -11.57
C GLY A 27 -1.13 0.07 -11.12
N PHE A 28 -0.86 -0.05 -9.81
CA PHE A 28 0.51 -0.28 -9.35
C PHE A 28 0.91 -1.72 -9.69
N PRO A 29 2.10 -1.94 -10.30
CA PRO A 29 2.64 -3.27 -10.54
C PRO A 29 3.21 -3.86 -9.23
N PHE A 30 2.36 -3.96 -8.22
CA PHE A 30 2.71 -4.42 -6.88
C PHE A 30 2.48 -5.94 -6.77
N SER A 31 3.44 -6.62 -6.15
CA SER A 31 3.37 -8.03 -5.79
C SER A 31 4.27 -8.27 -4.59
N ILE A 32 3.76 -9.00 -3.58
CA ILE A 32 4.54 -9.37 -2.40
C ILE A 32 5.78 -10.23 -2.73
N ASP A 33 5.75 -10.95 -3.85
CA ASP A 33 6.88 -11.76 -4.34
C ASP A 33 8.03 -10.89 -4.87
N ASN A 34 7.79 -9.60 -5.10
CA ASN A 34 8.84 -8.69 -5.54
C ASN A 34 9.74 -8.34 -4.34
N PRO A 35 11.05 -8.67 -4.38
CA PRO A 35 11.97 -8.44 -3.25
C PRO A 35 12.12 -6.96 -2.90
N ILE A 36 11.80 -6.04 -3.82
CA ILE A 36 11.83 -4.60 -3.52
C ILE A 36 10.85 -4.23 -2.39
N THR A 37 9.77 -4.99 -2.22
CA THR A 37 8.73 -4.74 -1.21
C THR A 37 9.21 -4.95 0.22
N GLU A 38 10.34 -5.64 0.40
CA GLU A 38 11.03 -5.81 1.70
C GLU A 38 11.95 -4.63 2.04
N ILE A 39 12.07 -3.65 1.14
CA ILE A 39 13.01 -2.52 1.27
C ILE A 39 12.25 -1.19 1.26
N VAL A 40 11.27 -1.06 0.37
CA VAL A 40 10.53 0.20 0.22
C VAL A 40 9.40 0.28 1.23
N SER A 41 9.22 1.48 1.79
CA SER A 41 8.06 1.82 2.62
C SER A 41 6.93 2.40 1.76
N PHE A 42 5.72 2.50 2.34
CA PHE A 42 4.63 3.22 1.67
C PHE A 42 4.98 4.68 1.39
N ASP A 43 5.79 5.29 2.25
CA ASP A 43 6.27 6.66 2.10
C ASP A 43 7.15 6.83 0.86
N ASP A 44 8.07 5.90 0.61
CA ASP A 44 8.91 5.91 -0.58
C ASP A 44 8.05 5.79 -1.85
N VAL A 45 7.07 4.88 -1.84
CA VAL A 45 6.15 4.68 -2.96
C VAL A 45 5.32 5.93 -3.21
N ALA A 46 4.76 6.53 -2.15
CA ALA A 46 3.97 7.74 -2.24
C ALA A 46 4.80 8.92 -2.75
N GLN A 47 6.04 9.07 -2.29
CA GLN A 47 6.95 10.11 -2.76
C GLN A 47 7.34 9.90 -4.23
N MET A 48 7.72 8.68 -4.63
CA MET A 48 8.13 8.36 -6.01
C MET A 48 7.00 8.48 -7.04
N ARG A 49 5.74 8.49 -6.58
CA ARG A 49 4.55 8.55 -7.42
C ARG A 49 3.73 9.81 -7.18
N GLU A 50 4.24 10.73 -6.38
CA GLU A 50 3.60 12.00 -6.02
C GLU A 50 2.15 11.80 -5.53
N LEU A 51 1.95 10.77 -4.72
CA LEU A 51 0.63 10.41 -4.19
C LEU A 51 0.26 11.32 -3.01
N ASP A 52 -0.99 11.78 -3.01
CA ASP A 52 -1.62 12.30 -1.81
C ASP A 52 -1.87 11.14 -0.84
N LYS A 53 -1.03 11.02 0.19
CA LYS A 53 -1.08 9.90 1.14
C LYS A 53 -2.43 9.83 1.86
N ASP A 54 -2.93 10.95 2.33
CA ASP A 54 -4.17 10.99 3.11
C ASP A 54 -5.37 10.63 2.23
N GLY A 55 -5.43 11.18 1.01
CA GLY A 55 -6.41 10.80 0.01
C GLY A 55 -6.33 9.32 -0.34
N PHE A 56 -5.13 8.78 -0.56
CA PHE A 56 -4.91 7.38 -0.92
C PHE A 56 -5.36 6.41 0.17
N LEU A 57 -5.07 6.73 1.44
CA LEU A 57 -5.50 5.93 2.58
C LEU A 57 -7.02 6.01 2.79
N ALA A 58 -7.63 7.18 2.60
CA ALA A 58 -9.09 7.31 2.64
C ALA A 58 -9.78 6.47 1.56
N GLU A 59 -9.21 6.45 0.34
CA GLU A 59 -9.68 5.57 -0.72
C GLU A 59 -9.53 4.09 -0.39
N PHE A 60 -8.42 3.71 0.28
CA PHE A 60 -8.23 2.34 0.74
C PHE A 60 -9.26 1.95 1.81
N GLU A 61 -9.56 2.82 2.77
CA GLU A 61 -10.61 2.57 3.77
C GLU A 61 -11.98 2.36 3.10
N ALA A 62 -12.31 3.18 2.10
CA ALA A 62 -13.53 3.00 1.31
C ALA A 62 -13.51 1.69 0.48
N TYR A 63 -12.35 1.29 -0.03
CA TYR A 63 -12.16 0.01 -0.73
C TYR A 63 -12.35 -1.19 0.19
N LYS A 64 -11.85 -1.12 1.43
CA LYS A 64 -12.08 -2.13 2.46
C LYS A 64 -13.57 -2.25 2.80
N ALA A 65 -14.25 -1.13 3.00
CA ALA A 65 -15.69 -1.11 3.31
C ALA A 65 -16.56 -1.74 2.21
N GLN A 66 -16.12 -1.70 0.95
CA GLN A 66 -16.82 -2.35 -0.18
C GLN A 66 -16.56 -3.86 -0.29
N ARG A 67 -15.54 -4.38 0.40
CA ARG A 67 -15.12 -5.78 0.39
C ARG A 67 -15.29 -6.49 1.74
N ALA A 68 -15.84 -5.79 2.73
CA ALA A 68 -16.22 -6.30 4.04
C ALA A 68 -17.61 -6.96 4.01
#